data_AF-A0A9E2F527-F1
#
_entry.id   AF-A0A9E2F527-F1
#
_cell.length_a   1.000
_cell.length_b   1.000
_cell.length_c   1.000
_cell.angle_alpha   90.00
_cell.angle_beta   90.00
_cell.angle_gamma   90.00
#
_symmetry.space_group_name_H-M   'P 1'
#
loop_
_entity.id
_entity.type
_entity.pdbx_description
1 polymer ?
#
loop_
_entity_poly.entity_id
_entity_poly.type
_entity_poly.pdbx_seq_one_letter_code
_entity_poly.pdbx_strand_id
1 'polypeptide(L)'
;MTKHYNKTTTLKLEKETKERMEKLREHKRETYDDIIRKILFVLNMVRESPEKAKAILEFIDEKRRRMFETEKKIDEEKKGGRK
;
A
#
# COMPACT_ATOMS: atom_id res chain seq x y z
N MET A 1 -4.08 35.59 -11.62
CA MET A 1 -4.88 34.39 -11.29
C MET A 1 -4.22 33.18 -11.93
N THR A 2 -3.40 32.44 -11.18
CA THR A 2 -2.73 31.24 -11.69
C THR A 2 -3.74 30.10 -11.69
N LYS A 3 -4.18 29.64 -12.87
CA LYS A 3 -5.07 28.47 -12.99
C LYS A 3 -4.36 27.26 -12.40
N HIS A 4 -4.83 26.75 -11.25
CA HIS A 4 -4.47 25.41 -10.80
C HIS A 4 -5.17 24.41 -11.72
N TYR A 5 -4.46 23.95 -12.77
CA TYR A 5 -4.87 22.77 -13.50
C TYR A 5 -4.90 21.61 -12.51
N ASN A 6 -6.08 21.03 -12.31
CA ASN A 6 -6.22 19.75 -11.61
C ASN A 6 -5.34 18.73 -12.35
N LYS A 7 -4.14 18.42 -11.83
CA LYS A 7 -3.17 17.49 -12.44
C LYS A 7 -3.60 16.02 -12.32
N THR A 8 -4.87 15.78 -12.01
CA THR A 8 -5.44 14.44 -11.82
C THR A 8 -5.82 13.86 -13.16
N THR A 9 -5.34 12.65 -13.44
CA THR A 9 -5.74 11.85 -14.60
C THR A 9 -6.53 10.63 -14.12
N THR A 10 -7.25 9.98 -15.05
CA THR A 10 -7.98 8.75 -14.77
C THR A 10 -7.23 7.57 -15.35
N LEU A 11 -7.03 6.53 -14.55
CA LEU A 11 -6.47 5.25 -14.97
C LEU A 11 -7.55 4.18 -14.86
N LYS A 12 -7.82 3.47 -15.97
CA LYS A 12 -8.66 2.28 -15.95
C LYS A 12 -7.78 1.07 -15.61
N LEU A 13 -8.25 0.24 -14.69
CA LEU A 13 -7.58 -0.97 -14.25
C LEU A 13 -8.57 -2.12 -14.28
N GLU A 14 -8.07 -3.32 -14.58
CA GLU A 14 -8.83 -4.54 -14.33
C GLU A 14 -9.12 -4.69 -12.84
N LYS A 15 -10.27 -5.31 -12.52
CA LYS A 15 -10.71 -5.48 -11.12
C LYS A 15 -9.67 -6.20 -10.29
N GLU A 16 -9.09 -7.27 -10.83
CA GLU A 16 -8.05 -8.04 -10.15
C GLU A 16 -6.82 -7.18 -9.83
N THR A 17 -6.37 -6.34 -10.78
CA THR A 17 -5.24 -5.42 -10.56
C THR A 17 -5.57 -4.41 -9.46
N LYS A 18 -6.77 -3.83 -9.48
CA LYS A 18 -7.24 -2.91 -8.45
C LYS A 18 -7.25 -3.57 -7.07
N GLU A 19 -7.78 -4.79 -6.94
CA GLU A 19 -7.81 -5.55 -5.68
C GLU A 19 -6.39 -5.87 -5.18
N ARG A 20 -5.49 -6.26 -6.09
CA ARG A 20 -4.07 -6.46 -5.74
C ARG A 20 -3.46 -5.18 -5.19
N MET A 21 -3.73 -4.03 -5.81
CA MET A 21 -3.25 -2.74 -5.31
C MET A 21 -3.83 -2.36 -3.96
N GLU A 22 -5.11 -2.64 -3.71
CA GLU A 22 -5.74 -2.38 -2.41
C GLU A 22 -5.08 -3.18 -1.29
N LYS A 23 -4.73 -4.44 -1.55
CA LYS A 23 -3.94 -5.27 -0.62
C LYS A 23 -2.54 -4.73 -0.36
N LEU A 24 -2.04 -3.81 -1.20
CA LEU A 24 -0.73 -3.17 -0.99
C LEU A 24 -0.77 -1.98 -0.02
N ARG A 25 -1.96 -1.52 0.40
CA ARG A 25 -2.10 -0.41 1.34
C ARG A 25 -1.49 -0.77 2.70
N GLU A 26 -0.73 0.17 3.23
CA GLU A 26 -0.25 0.17 4.61
C GLU A 26 -1.17 0.97 5.51
N HIS A 27 -1.94 1.92 4.99
CA HIS A 27 -2.90 2.69 5.78
C HIS A 27 -4.19 2.91 5.01
N LYS A 28 -5.32 3.02 5.73
CA LYS A 28 -6.65 3.21 5.13
C LYS A 28 -6.76 4.45 4.23
N ARG A 29 -5.92 5.46 4.47
CA ARG A 29 -5.94 6.77 3.79
C ARG A 29 -5.02 6.86 2.55
N GLU A 30 -4.19 5.86 2.26
CA GLU A 30 -3.35 5.90 1.04
C GLU A 30 -4.23 5.99 -0.22
N THR A 31 -3.81 6.75 -1.22
CA THR A 31 -4.49 6.79 -2.53
C THR A 31 -3.88 5.76 -3.48
N TYR A 32 -4.52 5.49 -4.63
CA TYR A 32 -3.89 4.65 -5.66
C TYR A 32 -2.62 5.30 -6.22
N ASP A 33 -2.56 6.64 -6.30
CA ASP A 33 -1.36 7.34 -6.74
C ASP A 33 -0.20 7.14 -5.76
N ASP A 34 -0.45 7.16 -4.45
CA ASP A 34 0.57 6.86 -3.43
C ASP A 34 1.12 5.43 -3.59
N ILE A 35 0.22 4.46 -3.81
CA ILE A 35 0.60 3.05 -4.03
C ILE A 35 1.44 2.92 -5.30
N ILE A 36 1.03 3.56 -6.41
CA ILE A 36 1.76 3.54 -7.69
C ILE A 36 3.15 4.16 -7.52
N ARG A 37 3.25 5.34 -6.88
CA ARG A 37 4.53 6.00 -6.62
C ARG A 37 5.48 5.14 -5.80
N LYS A 38 4.95 4.45 -4.78
CA LYS A 38 5.73 3.50 -3.97
C LYS A 38 6.24 2.32 -4.80
N ILE A 39 5.39 1.75 -5.66
CA ILE A 39 5.79 0.68 -6.59
C ILE A 39 6.90 1.17 -7.52
N LEU A 40 6.73 2.35 -8.14
CA LEU A 40 7.72 2.93 -9.03
C LEU A 40 9.04 3.23 -8.32
N PHE A 41 8.98 3.74 -7.09
CA PHE A 41 10.16 3.98 -6.27
C PHE A 41 10.96 2.69 -6.04
N VAL A 42 10.29 1.60 -5.64
CA VAL A 42 10.94 0.30 -5.44
C VAL A 42 11.53 -0.21 -6.76
N LEU A 43 10.78 -0.14 -7.87
CA LEU A 43 11.27 -0.58 -9.18
C LEU A 43 12.50 0.21 -9.64
N ASN A 44 12.55 1.52 -9.40
CA ASN A 44 13.72 2.34 -9.70
C ASN A 44 14.91 1.96 -8.81
N MET A 45 14.65 1.74 -7.52
CA MET A 45 15.69 1.31 -6.57
C MET A 45 16.29 -0.04 -6.94
N VAL A 46 15.51 -0.98 -7.49
CA VAL A 46 16.03 -2.28 -7.97
C VAL A 46 17.11 -2.08 -9.04
N ARG A 47 16.97 -1.06 -9.90
CA ARG A 47 17.96 -0.76 -10.96
C ARG A 47 19.22 -0.10 -10.40
N GLU A 48 19.09 0.72 -9.37
CA GLU A 48 20.21 1.46 -8.76
C GLU A 48 20.98 0.61 -7.74
N SER A 49 20.27 -0.09 -6.87
CA SER A 49 20.84 -0.96 -5.82
C SER A 49 19.83 -2.05 -5.43
N PRO A 50 19.97 -3.26 -6.00
CA PRO A 50 19.12 -4.40 -5.69
C PRO A 50 19.05 -4.74 -4.20
N GLU A 51 20.15 -4.58 -3.46
CA GLU A 51 20.24 -4.89 -2.03
C GLU A 51 19.38 -3.94 -1.20
N LYS A 52 19.43 -2.64 -1.52
CA LYS A 52 18.56 -1.64 -0.86
C LYS A 52 17.09 -1.88 -1.19
N ALA A 53 16.79 -2.22 -2.45
CA ALA A 53 15.42 -2.55 -2.84
C ALA A 53 14.89 -3.77 -2.08
N LYS A 54 15.72 -4.81 -1.91
CA LYS A 54 15.39 -5.98 -1.09
C LYS A 54 15.11 -5.60 0.37
N ALA A 55 15.98 -4.80 0.99
CA ALA A 55 15.78 -4.34 2.37
C ALA A 55 14.47 -3.52 2.55
N ILE A 56 14.12 -2.69 1.56
CA ILE A 56 12.86 -1.94 1.56
C ILE A 56 11.66 -2.89 1.46
N LEU A 57 11.72 -3.91 0.61
CA LEU A 57 10.66 -4.91 0.49
C LEU A 57 10.47 -5.69 1.80
N GLU A 58 11.55 -6.15 2.42
CA GLU A 58 11.51 -6.84 3.71
C GLU A 58 10.89 -5.96 4.81
N PHE A 59 11.23 -4.67 4.83
CA PHE A 59 10.63 -3.71 5.77
C PHE A 59 9.11 -3.54 5.56
N ILE A 60 8.67 -3.43 4.30
CA ILE A 60 7.25 -3.33 3.95
C ILE A 60 6.50 -4.61 4.38
N ASP A 61 7.07 -5.78 4.14
CA ASP A 61 6.46 -7.07 4.50
C ASP A 61 6.33 -7.24 6.02
N GLU A 62 7.36 -6.87 6.79
CA GLU A 62 7.32 -6.91 8.25
C GLU A 62 6.25 -5.96 8.80
N LYS A 63 6.17 -4.73 8.27
CA LYS A 63 5.14 -3.77 8.66
C LYS A 63 3.74 -4.30 8.36
N ARG A 64 3.54 -4.94 7.20
CA ARG A 64 2.26 -5.58 6.85
C ARG A 64 1.90 -6.70 7.80
N ARG A 65 2.84 -7.59 8.11
CA ARG A 65 2.61 -8.69 9.05
C ARG A 65 2.08 -8.17 10.39
N ARG A 66 2.72 -7.14 10.96
CA ARG A 66 2.28 -6.51 12.21
C ARG A 66 0.87 -5.92 12.13
N MET A 67 0.52 -5.31 11.00
CA MET A 67 -0.82 -4.75 10.80
C MET A 67 -1.88 -5.84 10.74
N PHE A 68 -1.65 -6.91 9.97
CA PHE A 68 -2.57 -8.05 9.91
C PHE A 68 -2.75 -8.74 11.26
N GLU A 69 -1.67 -8.90 12.03
CA GLU A 69 -1.75 -9.44 13.40
C GLU A 69 -2.57 -8.53 14.31
N THR A 70 -2.42 -7.21 14.18
CA THR A 70 -3.17 -6.22 14.96
C THR A 70 -4.66 -6.25 14.59
N GLU A 71 -5.00 -6.27 13.31
CA GLU A 71 -6.38 -6.36 12.83
C GLU A 71 -7.05 -7.65 13.29
N LYS A 72 -6.34 -8.78 13.22
CA LYS A 72 -6.84 -10.07 13.68
C LYS A 72 -7.17 -10.07 15.18
N LYS A 73 -6.29 -9.50 16.02
CA LYS A 73 -6.51 -9.37 17.47
C LYS A 73 -7.75 -8.52 17.78
N ILE A 74 -7.90 -7.39 17.10
CA ILE A 74 -9.07 -6.49 17.24
C ILE A 74 -10.38 -7.22 16.88
N ASP A 75 -10.35 -8.04 15.82
CA ASP A 75 -11.52 -8.80 15.38
C ASP A 75 -11.87 -9.95 16.33
N GLU A 76 -10.88 -10.60 16.94
CA GLU A 76 -11.05 -11.63 17.97
C GLU A 76 -11.67 -11.03 19.25
N GLU A 77 -11.18 -9.88 19.71
CA GLU A 77 -11.74 -9.17 20.87
C GLU A 77 -13.21 -8.75 20.66
N LYS A 78 -13.55 -8.24 19.47
CA LYS A 78 -14.93 -7.87 19.12
C LYS A 78 -15.89 -9.06 19.06
N LYS A 79 -15.40 -10.25 18.71
CA LYS A 79 -16.20 -11.49 18.68
C LYS A 79 -16.33 -12.10 20.07
N GLY A 80 -15.31 -11.96 20.93
CA GLY A 80 -15.33 -12.44 22.32
C GLY A 80 -16.20 -11.60 23.26
N GLY A 81 -16.34 -10.29 23.00
CA GLY A 81 -17.14 -9.36 23.82
C GLY A 81 -18.66 -9.34 23.55
N ARG A 82 -19.20 -10.28 22.74
CA ARG A 82 -20.65 -10.43 22.49
C ARG A 82 -21.29 -11.55 23.33
N LYS A 83 -20.85 -11.72 24.57
CA LYS A 83 -21.49 -12.62 25.55
C LYS A 83 -22.09 -11.82 26.68
#